data_AF-A0A2N5FAW8-F1
#
_entry.id   AF-A0A2N5FAW8-F1
#
_cell.length_a   1.000
_cell.length_b   1.000
_cell.length_c   1.000
_cell.angle_alpha   90.00
_cell.angle_beta   90.00
_cell.angle_gamma   90.00
#
_symmetry.space_group_name_H-M   'P 1'
#
loop_
_entity.id
_entity.type
_entity.pdbx_description
1 polymer ?
#
loop_
_entity_poly.entity_id
_entity_poly.type
_entity_poly.pdbx_seq_one_letter_code
_entity_poly.pdbx_strand_id
1 'polypeptide(L)'
;METNKEILSELKTELIRIGSTKKADYDLWKSQGHVSSSTICRRLGVRWGEIIEKIDIKNELTLKALKLQLEQIGSTSREDYDLLKNPGQLSSSAICRRLDMSWRDIVAHIGLKPARVLLPKEELLKVLEVEFERLGSFKKEVYREKRNKKQFPAPRVLTNHLEMSWAEIIKACGASKIREHVADDVSDQELIDEYKKISAEFGQPATIEELKKSTAYTYEIYRQHFGTIGQLRKACEFKVKTKRATPVITKDDCKRELLGIYRKYGRVSYSQVKEKSAISMSTIIRKFHTTKINEIWEEVLKDKNKE
;
A
#
# COMPACT_ATOMS: atom_id res chain seq x y z
N MET A 1 -2.68 -51.93 -25.91
CA MET A 1 -2.77 -50.77 -26.82
C MET A 1 -2.52 -49.54 -25.98
N GLU A 2 -1.46 -48.78 -26.27
CA GLU A 2 -1.24 -47.46 -25.69
C GLU A 2 -2.49 -46.60 -25.87
N THR A 3 -2.93 -45.97 -24.80
CA THR A 3 -4.04 -45.04 -24.81
C THR A 3 -3.62 -43.73 -25.50
N ASN A 4 -4.58 -42.99 -26.06
CA ASN A 4 -4.30 -41.69 -26.68
C ASN A 4 -3.62 -40.70 -25.72
N LYS A 5 -3.83 -40.84 -24.40
CA LYS A 5 -3.17 -40.02 -23.37
C LYS A 5 -1.69 -40.35 -23.22
N GLU A 6 -1.33 -41.64 -23.25
CA GLU A 6 0.07 -42.09 -23.16
C GLU A 6 0.86 -41.62 -24.39
N ILE A 7 0.30 -41.76 -25.59
CA ILE A 7 0.92 -41.29 -26.84
C ILE A 7 1.20 -39.78 -26.78
N LEU A 8 0.25 -38.98 -26.29
CA LEU A 8 0.44 -37.54 -26.14
C LEU A 8 1.49 -37.19 -25.10
N SER A 9 1.55 -37.92 -23.98
CA SER A 9 2.54 -37.73 -22.92
C SER A 9 3.97 -38.07 -23.38
N GLU A 10 4.14 -39.18 -24.09
CA GLU A 10 5.43 -39.59 -24.64
C GLU A 10 5.90 -38.63 -25.74
N LEU A 11 4.99 -38.25 -26.65
CA LEU A 11 5.29 -37.25 -27.67
C LEU A 11 5.72 -35.93 -27.04
N LYS A 12 5.06 -35.50 -25.96
CA LYS A 12 5.40 -34.29 -25.23
C LYS A 12 6.84 -34.34 -24.72
N THR A 13 7.18 -35.39 -23.96
CA THR A 13 8.53 -35.61 -23.42
C THR A 13 9.58 -35.57 -24.53
N GLU A 14 9.28 -36.20 -25.66
CA GLU A 14 10.23 -36.34 -26.74
C GLU A 14 10.46 -35.06 -27.53
N LEU A 15 9.41 -34.29 -27.78
CA LEU A 15 9.53 -32.96 -28.39
C LEU A 15 10.27 -31.97 -27.47
N ILE A 16 10.11 -32.08 -26.15
CA ILE A 16 10.89 -31.30 -25.18
C ILE A 16 12.37 -31.70 -25.23
N ARG A 17 12.67 -33.00 -25.35
CA ARG A 17 14.04 -33.50 -25.50
C ARG A 17 14.69 -32.91 -26.76
N ILE A 18 14.00 -33.00 -27.89
CA ILE A 18 14.46 -32.51 -29.21
C ILE A 18 14.57 -30.97 -29.23
N GLY A 19 13.70 -30.27 -28.48
CA GLY A 19 13.69 -28.82 -28.43
C GLY A 19 12.99 -28.16 -29.63
N SER A 20 12.22 -28.93 -30.41
CA SER A 20 11.50 -28.44 -31.59
C SER A 20 10.08 -28.98 -31.64
N THR A 21 9.17 -28.19 -32.23
CA THR A 21 7.78 -28.59 -32.51
C THR A 21 7.57 -28.94 -33.99
N LYS A 22 8.61 -28.85 -34.82
CA LYS A 22 8.50 -29.16 -36.25
C LYS A 22 8.38 -30.67 -36.44
N LYS A 23 7.42 -31.06 -37.29
CA LYS A 23 7.18 -32.46 -37.66
C LYS A 23 8.44 -33.15 -38.18
N ALA A 24 9.20 -32.46 -39.04
CA ALA A 24 10.43 -32.98 -39.63
C ALA A 24 11.52 -33.24 -38.57
N ASP A 25 11.73 -32.30 -37.65
CA ASP A 25 12.72 -32.42 -36.58
C ASP A 25 12.39 -33.60 -35.65
N TYR A 26 11.11 -33.84 -35.38
CA TYR A 26 10.68 -35.01 -34.60
C TYR A 26 11.06 -36.32 -35.29
N ASP A 27 10.69 -36.50 -36.56
CA ASP A 27 10.97 -37.75 -37.26
C ASP A 27 12.46 -38.00 -37.45
N LEU A 28 13.26 -36.93 -37.56
CA LEU A 28 14.72 -37.01 -37.69
C LEU A 28 15.41 -37.39 -36.37
N TRP A 29 14.94 -36.85 -35.24
CA TRP A 29 15.66 -36.95 -33.97
C TRP A 29 15.01 -37.83 -32.91
N LYS A 30 13.81 -38.38 -33.15
CA LYS A 30 13.12 -39.29 -32.20
C LYS A 30 13.98 -40.49 -31.79
N SER A 31 13.80 -40.94 -30.56
CA SER A 31 14.51 -42.08 -29.99
C SER A 31 14.04 -43.39 -30.64
N GLN A 32 14.91 -44.40 -30.66
CA GLN A 32 14.58 -45.70 -31.23
C GLN A 32 13.38 -46.31 -30.50
N GLY A 33 12.43 -46.87 -31.26
CA GLY A 33 11.18 -47.42 -30.73
C GLY A 33 9.97 -46.49 -30.81
N HIS A 34 10.16 -45.16 -30.95
CA HIS A 34 9.03 -44.25 -31.10
C HIS A 34 8.40 -44.29 -32.50
N VAL A 35 7.06 -44.24 -32.54
CA VAL A 35 6.28 -44.17 -33.77
C VAL A 35 6.53 -42.87 -34.54
N SER A 36 6.40 -42.88 -35.87
CA SER A 36 6.55 -41.66 -36.68
C SER A 36 5.42 -40.67 -36.45
N SER A 37 5.69 -39.39 -36.72
CA SER A 37 4.71 -38.31 -36.62
C SER A 37 3.43 -38.61 -37.42
N SER A 38 3.58 -39.21 -38.61
CA SER A 38 2.45 -39.60 -39.47
C SER A 38 1.60 -40.72 -38.85
N THR A 39 2.21 -41.67 -38.13
CA THR A 39 1.49 -42.71 -37.40
C THR A 39 0.74 -42.11 -36.21
N ILE A 40 1.34 -41.15 -35.50
CA ILE A 40 0.70 -40.44 -34.39
C ILE A 40 -0.53 -39.66 -34.88
N CYS A 41 -0.38 -38.86 -35.95
CA CYS A 41 -1.51 -38.14 -36.55
C CYS A 41 -2.65 -39.08 -36.95
N ARG A 42 -2.33 -40.25 -37.54
CA ARG A 42 -3.33 -41.24 -37.94
C ARG A 42 -4.05 -41.85 -36.73
N ARG A 43 -3.32 -42.19 -35.66
CA ARG A 43 -3.89 -42.77 -34.43
C ARG A 43 -4.80 -41.79 -33.70
N LEU A 44 -4.41 -40.52 -33.65
CA LEU A 44 -5.17 -39.48 -32.95
C LEU A 44 -6.26 -38.82 -33.81
N GLY A 45 -6.26 -39.06 -35.13
CA GLY A 45 -7.23 -38.51 -36.07
C GLY A 45 -7.14 -36.98 -36.25
N VAL A 46 -5.99 -36.39 -35.94
CA VAL A 46 -5.78 -34.93 -35.95
C VAL A 46 -4.48 -34.55 -36.66
N ARG A 47 -4.39 -33.30 -37.12
CA ARG A 47 -3.18 -32.79 -37.77
C ARG A 47 -2.09 -32.48 -36.72
N TRP A 48 -0.83 -32.53 -37.15
CA TRP A 48 0.32 -32.25 -36.26
C TRP A 48 0.21 -30.90 -35.54
N GLY A 49 -0.21 -29.84 -36.22
CA GLY A 49 -0.40 -28.53 -35.60
C GLY A 49 -1.39 -28.54 -34.44
N GLU A 50 -2.52 -29.24 -34.60
CA GLU A 50 -3.56 -29.38 -33.57
C GLU A 50 -3.06 -30.22 -32.39
N ILE A 51 -2.18 -31.20 -32.64
CA ILE A 51 -1.52 -31.97 -31.58
C ILE A 51 -0.62 -31.04 -30.74
N ILE A 52 0.19 -30.20 -31.38
CA ILE A 52 1.08 -29.26 -30.69
C ILE A 52 0.28 -28.24 -29.85
N GLU A 53 -0.87 -27.79 -30.34
CA GLU A 53 -1.77 -26.91 -29.59
C GLU A 53 -2.39 -27.61 -28.38
N LYS A 54 -2.77 -28.88 -28.51
CA LYS A 54 -3.34 -29.67 -27.41
C LYS A 54 -2.35 -30.00 -26.28
N ILE A 55 -1.05 -30.08 -26.58
CA ILE A 55 -0.02 -30.53 -25.62
C ILE A 55 0.55 -29.36 -24.77
N ASP A 56 0.22 -28.10 -25.10
CA ASP A 56 0.78 -26.86 -24.50
C ASP A 56 2.33 -26.87 -24.36
N ILE A 57 3.01 -27.49 -25.31
CA ILE A 57 4.46 -27.72 -25.23
C ILE A 57 5.29 -26.45 -25.37
N LYS A 58 4.70 -25.39 -25.95
CA LYS A 58 5.44 -24.15 -26.24
C LYS A 58 5.90 -23.46 -24.94
N ASN A 59 5.15 -23.60 -23.86
CA ASN A 59 5.50 -23.04 -22.55
C ASN A 59 6.69 -23.80 -21.95
N GLU A 60 6.68 -25.13 -22.00
CA GLU A 60 7.80 -25.95 -21.47
C GLU A 60 9.09 -25.79 -22.28
N LEU A 61 9.00 -25.67 -23.61
CA LEU A 61 10.16 -25.32 -24.43
C LEU A 61 10.72 -23.94 -24.09
N THR A 62 9.84 -22.96 -23.80
CA THR A 62 10.25 -21.63 -23.35
C THR A 62 10.99 -21.71 -22.01
N LEU A 63 10.49 -22.49 -21.05
CA LEU A 63 11.12 -22.70 -19.74
C LEU A 63 12.48 -23.40 -19.84
N LYS A 64 12.59 -24.45 -20.68
CA LYS A 64 13.84 -25.17 -20.90
C LYS A 64 14.90 -24.27 -21.55
N ALA A 65 14.52 -23.52 -22.57
CA ALA A 65 15.41 -22.57 -23.23
C ALA A 65 15.86 -21.46 -22.28
N LEU A 66 14.94 -20.92 -21.46
CA LEU A 66 15.25 -19.92 -20.46
C LEU A 66 16.27 -20.44 -19.43
N LYS A 67 16.06 -21.66 -18.91
CA LYS A 67 16.98 -22.27 -17.93
C LYS A 67 18.41 -22.35 -18.44
N LEU A 68 18.58 -22.91 -19.64
CA LEU A 68 19.90 -23.04 -20.27
C LEU A 68 20.58 -21.67 -20.44
N GLN A 69 19.82 -20.64 -20.79
CA GLN A 69 20.36 -19.29 -20.95
C GLN A 69 20.77 -18.65 -19.64
N LEU A 70 19.97 -18.77 -18.58
CA LEU A 70 20.33 -18.24 -17.27
C LEU A 70 21.57 -18.94 -16.69
N GLU A 71 21.70 -20.24 -16.93
CA GLU A 71 22.92 -21.00 -16.59
C GLU A 71 24.14 -20.54 -17.40
N GLN A 72 23.99 -20.27 -18.71
CA GLN A 72 25.05 -19.72 -19.55
C GLN A 72 25.48 -18.31 -19.13
N ILE A 73 24.53 -17.45 -18.78
CA ILE A 73 24.79 -16.08 -18.31
C ILE A 73 25.42 -16.10 -16.90
N GLY A 74 25.14 -17.14 -16.10
CA GLY A 74 25.58 -17.23 -14.71
C GLY A 74 24.84 -16.28 -13.77
N SER A 75 23.71 -15.72 -14.21
CA SER A 75 22.88 -14.80 -13.42
C SER A 75 21.40 -15.09 -13.65
N THR A 76 20.62 -15.01 -12.58
CA THR A 76 19.15 -15.10 -12.62
C THR A 76 18.48 -13.73 -12.53
N SER A 77 19.28 -12.67 -12.64
CA SER A 77 18.82 -11.28 -12.72
C SER A 77 18.01 -11.07 -13.99
N ARG A 78 16.90 -10.35 -13.86
CA ARG A 78 16.03 -10.03 -15.00
C ARG A 78 16.76 -9.10 -15.96
N GLU A 79 17.47 -8.13 -15.40
CA GLU A 79 18.23 -7.13 -16.14
C GLU A 79 19.39 -7.77 -16.92
N ASP A 80 20.13 -8.69 -16.29
CA ASP A 80 21.25 -9.37 -16.93
C ASP A 80 20.75 -10.28 -18.06
N TYR A 81 19.62 -10.95 -17.87
CA TYR A 81 18.99 -11.74 -18.92
C TYR A 81 18.63 -10.90 -20.15
N ASP A 82 17.91 -9.79 -19.98
CA ASP A 82 17.50 -8.98 -21.13
C ASP A 82 18.69 -8.34 -21.86
N LEU A 83 19.79 -8.10 -21.16
CA LEU A 83 21.02 -7.55 -21.72
C LEU A 83 21.85 -8.60 -22.49
N LEU A 84 21.92 -9.83 -21.98
CA LEU A 84 22.85 -10.87 -22.46
C LEU A 84 22.18 -12.01 -23.24
N LYS A 85 20.84 -12.03 -23.33
CA LYS A 85 20.12 -13.06 -24.08
C LYS A 85 20.51 -13.08 -25.56
N ASN A 86 20.43 -14.26 -26.15
CA ASN A 86 20.67 -14.45 -27.58
C ASN A 86 19.64 -13.67 -28.44
N PRO A 87 20.06 -13.09 -29.58
CA PRO A 87 19.16 -12.46 -30.54
C PRO A 87 18.02 -13.39 -30.97
N GLY A 88 16.80 -12.87 -31.01
CA GLY A 88 15.60 -13.65 -31.35
C GLY A 88 14.89 -14.32 -30.17
N GLN A 89 15.48 -14.30 -28.97
CA GLN A 89 14.78 -14.77 -27.76
C GLN A 89 13.77 -13.76 -27.23
N LEU A 90 12.70 -14.28 -26.62
CA LEU A 90 11.68 -13.48 -25.94
C LEU A 90 12.34 -12.60 -24.85
N SER A 91 11.82 -11.39 -24.64
CA SER A 91 12.23 -10.59 -23.48
C SER A 91 11.68 -11.19 -22.20
N SER A 92 12.32 -10.88 -21.06
CA SER A 92 11.84 -11.28 -19.74
C SER A 92 10.37 -10.91 -19.53
N SER A 93 9.97 -9.72 -20.01
CA SER A 93 8.59 -9.21 -19.99
C SER A 93 7.63 -10.05 -20.84
N ALA A 94 8.04 -10.47 -22.03
CA ALA A 94 7.23 -11.32 -22.89
C ALA A 94 7.06 -12.73 -22.28
N ILE A 95 8.11 -13.27 -21.67
CA ILE A 95 8.06 -14.55 -20.97
C ILE A 95 7.10 -14.48 -19.77
N CYS A 96 7.18 -13.42 -18.94
CA CYS A 96 6.28 -13.24 -17.80
C CYS A 96 4.80 -13.19 -18.24
N ARG A 97 4.49 -12.43 -19.31
CA ARG A 97 3.13 -12.33 -19.84
C ARG A 97 2.63 -13.64 -20.42
N ARG A 98 3.50 -14.39 -21.10
CA ARG A 98 3.14 -15.68 -21.71
C ARG A 98 2.78 -16.72 -20.67
N LEU A 99 3.53 -16.77 -19.56
CA LEU A 99 3.38 -17.78 -18.52
C LEU A 99 2.45 -17.34 -17.39
N ASP A 100 1.99 -16.08 -17.40
CA ASP A 100 1.22 -15.46 -16.31
C ASP A 100 1.88 -15.63 -14.92
N MET A 101 3.20 -15.49 -14.88
CA MET A 101 4.01 -15.67 -13.67
C MET A 101 5.00 -14.52 -13.52
N SER A 102 5.36 -14.20 -12.26
CA SER A 102 6.44 -13.24 -12.03
C SER A 102 7.79 -13.85 -12.43
N TRP A 103 8.76 -13.01 -12.79
CA TRP A 103 10.11 -13.47 -13.14
C TRP A 103 10.74 -14.33 -12.04
N ARG A 104 10.53 -13.95 -10.78
CA ARG A 104 11.01 -14.71 -9.62
C ARG A 104 10.41 -16.11 -9.61
N ASP A 105 9.10 -16.22 -9.82
CA ASP A 105 8.39 -17.50 -9.76
C ASP A 105 8.81 -18.39 -10.93
N ILE A 106 9.03 -17.80 -12.11
CA ILE A 106 9.57 -18.52 -13.27
C ILE A 106 10.95 -19.09 -12.96
N VAL A 107 11.86 -18.27 -12.41
CA VAL A 107 13.21 -18.71 -12.03
C VAL A 107 13.16 -19.82 -10.98
N ALA A 108 12.28 -19.70 -9.98
CA ALA A 108 12.07 -20.75 -8.98
C ALA A 108 11.48 -22.02 -9.60
N HIS A 109 10.52 -21.89 -10.52
CA HIS A 109 9.84 -23.00 -11.19
C HIS A 109 10.78 -23.84 -12.06
N ILE A 110 11.78 -23.21 -12.70
CA ILE A 110 12.83 -23.92 -13.47
C ILE A 110 13.95 -24.50 -12.58
N GLY A 111 13.82 -24.37 -11.25
CA GLY A 111 14.75 -24.91 -10.26
C GLY A 111 16.02 -24.09 -10.06
N LEU A 112 16.01 -22.80 -10.43
CA LEU A 112 17.13 -21.88 -10.18
C LEU A 112 16.82 -20.97 -9.00
N LYS A 113 17.86 -20.46 -8.32
CA LYS A 113 17.69 -19.51 -7.22
C LYS A 113 17.48 -18.10 -7.77
N PRO A 114 16.35 -17.43 -7.49
CA PRO A 114 16.13 -16.05 -7.94
C PRO A 114 17.18 -15.09 -7.42
N ALA A 115 17.63 -14.15 -8.25
CA ALA A 115 18.65 -13.16 -7.88
C ALA A 115 18.24 -12.32 -6.67
N ARG A 116 16.93 -12.14 -6.46
CA ARG A 116 16.35 -11.52 -5.27
C ARG A 116 15.27 -12.41 -4.68
N VAL A 117 15.67 -13.26 -3.73
CA VAL A 117 14.74 -13.94 -2.82
C VAL A 117 14.42 -12.96 -1.68
N LEU A 118 13.13 -12.73 -1.42
CA LEU A 118 12.75 -12.01 -0.20
C LEU A 118 12.98 -12.92 1.00
N LEU A 119 13.53 -12.36 2.06
CA LEU A 119 13.69 -13.07 3.32
C LEU A 119 12.32 -13.58 3.83
N PRO A 120 12.30 -14.67 4.61
CA PRO A 120 11.12 -15.09 5.35
C PRO A 120 10.53 -13.93 6.17
N LYS A 121 9.20 -13.94 6.41
CA LYS A 121 8.49 -12.81 7.02
C LYS A 121 9.16 -12.32 8.31
N GLU A 122 9.52 -13.24 9.21
CA GLU A 122 10.15 -12.93 10.50
C GLU A 122 11.55 -12.31 10.35
N GLU A 123 12.38 -12.87 9.48
CA GLU A 123 13.72 -12.34 9.22
C GLU A 123 13.66 -10.97 8.54
N LEU A 124 12.70 -10.79 7.62
CA LEU A 124 12.49 -9.53 6.92
C LEU A 124 12.11 -8.41 7.89
N LEU A 125 11.24 -8.69 8.88
CA LEU A 125 10.87 -7.71 9.90
C LEU A 125 12.08 -7.30 10.77
N LYS A 126 12.93 -8.27 11.16
CA LYS A 126 14.16 -7.98 11.93
C LYS A 126 15.12 -7.07 11.16
N VAL A 127 15.36 -7.34 9.87
CA VAL A 127 16.25 -6.48 9.08
C VAL A 127 15.62 -5.13 8.75
N LEU A 128 14.29 -5.05 8.69
CA LEU A 128 13.58 -3.78 8.50
C LEU A 128 13.67 -2.88 9.74
N GLU A 129 13.62 -3.44 10.95
CA GLU A 129 13.86 -2.69 12.19
C GLU A 129 15.21 -1.95 12.12
N VAL A 130 16.29 -2.66 11.80
CA VAL A 130 17.64 -2.07 11.62
C VAL A 130 17.67 -1.00 10.52
N GLU A 131 16.94 -1.22 9.42
CA GLU A 131 16.85 -0.21 8.35
C GLU A 131 16.06 1.04 8.78
N PHE A 132 14.99 0.89 9.56
CA PHE A 132 14.25 2.02 10.11
C PHE A 132 15.08 2.81 11.13
N GLU A 133 15.87 2.12 11.96
CA GLU A 133 16.86 2.74 12.85
C GLU A 133 17.90 3.54 12.06
N ARG A 134 18.48 2.95 11.00
CA ARG A 134 19.42 3.64 10.09
C ARG A 134 18.80 4.88 9.44
N LEU A 135 17.53 4.80 9.06
CA LEU A 135 16.80 5.91 8.44
C LEU A 135 16.36 6.97 9.45
N GLY A 136 16.28 6.63 10.74
CA GLY A 136 15.74 7.47 11.81
C GLY A 136 14.27 7.84 11.59
N SER A 137 13.52 7.07 10.80
CA SER A 137 12.14 7.38 10.46
C SER A 137 11.36 6.17 9.97
N PHE A 138 10.11 6.05 10.42
CA PHE A 138 9.14 5.06 9.96
C PHE A 138 8.20 5.59 8.87
N LYS A 139 8.41 6.83 8.41
CA LYS A 139 7.59 7.43 7.34
C LYS A 139 7.83 6.68 6.02
N LYS A 140 6.73 6.27 5.38
CA LYS A 140 6.74 5.53 4.11
C LYS A 140 7.55 6.23 3.02
N GLU A 141 7.48 7.55 2.99
CA GLU A 141 8.14 8.37 1.96
C GLU A 141 9.64 8.47 2.18
N VAL A 142 10.08 8.59 3.44
CA VAL A 142 11.50 8.54 3.81
C VAL A 142 12.09 7.18 3.43
N TYR A 143 11.38 6.08 3.76
CA TYR A 143 11.80 4.74 3.36
C TYR A 143 11.85 4.59 1.84
N ARG A 144 10.83 5.05 1.12
CA ARG A 144 10.78 4.96 -0.35
C ARG A 144 11.99 5.65 -1.01
N GLU A 145 12.39 6.80 -0.51
CA GLU A 145 13.48 7.58 -1.10
C GLU A 145 14.85 7.05 -0.68
N LYS A 146 15.04 6.78 0.62
CA LYS A 146 16.36 6.59 1.23
C LYS A 146 16.72 5.13 1.56
N ARG A 147 15.82 4.17 1.34
CA ARG A 147 16.14 2.74 1.58
C ARG A 147 17.32 2.28 0.72
N ASN A 148 18.08 1.30 1.20
CA ASN A 148 19.04 0.61 0.36
C ASN A 148 18.30 -0.26 -0.68
N LYS A 149 18.14 0.25 -1.91
CA LYS A 149 17.40 -0.40 -3.00
C LYS A 149 17.96 -1.76 -3.44
N LYS A 150 19.20 -2.10 -3.06
CA LYS A 150 19.81 -3.41 -3.35
C LYS A 150 19.33 -4.48 -2.38
N GLN A 151 19.18 -4.14 -1.10
CA GLN A 151 18.80 -5.07 -0.04
C GLN A 151 17.31 -5.02 0.29
N PHE A 152 16.71 -3.83 0.21
CA PHE A 152 15.35 -3.59 0.68
C PHE A 152 14.37 -3.35 -0.46
N PRO A 153 13.27 -4.12 -0.50
CA PRO A 153 12.26 -3.99 -1.55
C PRO A 153 11.44 -2.71 -1.41
N ALA A 154 10.67 -2.36 -2.44
CA ALA A 154 9.79 -1.20 -2.40
C ALA A 154 8.61 -1.41 -1.42
N PRO A 155 7.99 -0.34 -0.88
CA PRO A 155 6.87 -0.46 0.07
C PRO A 155 5.74 -1.39 -0.37
N ARG A 156 5.34 -1.34 -1.65
CA ARG A 156 4.29 -2.22 -2.19
C ARG A 156 4.68 -3.70 -2.15
N VAL A 157 5.96 -4.00 -2.36
CA VAL A 157 6.47 -5.37 -2.31
C VAL A 157 6.50 -5.86 -0.86
N LEU A 158 6.86 -5.00 0.09
CA LEU A 158 6.78 -5.31 1.52
C LEU A 158 5.36 -5.63 1.96
N THR A 159 4.38 -4.77 1.63
CA THR A 159 2.99 -4.98 2.04
C THR A 159 2.42 -6.28 1.49
N ASN A 160 2.77 -6.62 0.24
CA ASN A 160 2.33 -7.86 -0.39
C ASN A 160 3.02 -9.10 0.21
N HIS A 161 4.33 -9.04 0.46
CA HIS A 161 5.10 -10.20 0.96
C HIS A 161 4.83 -10.50 2.44
N LEU A 162 4.66 -9.45 3.24
CA LEU A 162 4.35 -9.59 4.66
C LEU A 162 2.86 -9.83 4.91
N GLU A 163 2.01 -9.53 3.93
CA GLU A 163 0.54 -9.50 4.08
C GLU A 163 0.10 -8.55 5.20
N MET A 164 0.76 -7.39 5.26
CA MET A 164 0.59 -6.38 6.29
C MET A 164 0.46 -5.00 5.64
N SER A 165 -0.38 -4.14 6.22
CA SER A 165 -0.39 -2.71 5.93
C SER A 165 0.93 -2.06 6.37
N TRP A 166 1.23 -0.88 5.82
CA TRP A 166 2.43 -0.13 6.24
C TRP A 166 2.43 0.16 7.74
N ALA A 167 1.26 0.46 8.32
CA ALA A 167 1.10 0.73 9.74
C ALA A 167 1.44 -0.50 10.61
N GLU A 168 1.01 -1.69 10.19
CA GLU A 168 1.35 -2.93 10.88
C GLU A 168 2.83 -3.26 10.76
N ILE A 169 3.43 -3.03 9.58
CA ILE A 169 4.87 -3.25 9.38
C ILE A 169 5.70 -2.39 10.32
N ILE A 170 5.42 -1.08 10.40
CA ILE A 170 6.17 -0.19 11.29
C ILE A 170 5.93 -0.57 12.75
N LYS A 171 4.71 -0.95 13.14
CA LYS A 171 4.39 -1.43 14.49
C LYS A 171 5.20 -2.68 14.85
N ALA A 172 5.27 -3.66 13.93
CA ALA A 172 6.06 -4.87 14.11
C ALA A 172 7.57 -4.60 14.14
N CYS A 173 8.05 -3.52 13.50
CA CYS A 173 9.44 -3.08 13.52
C CYS A 173 9.74 -2.09 14.67
N GLY A 174 8.92 -2.07 15.73
CA GLY A 174 9.20 -1.28 16.94
C GLY A 174 8.82 0.19 16.88
N ALA A 175 7.97 0.62 15.93
CA ALA A 175 7.50 2.01 15.86
C ALA A 175 6.71 2.48 17.10
N SER A 176 6.22 1.57 17.95
CA SER A 176 5.68 1.91 19.28
C SER A 176 6.71 2.60 20.19
N LYS A 177 8.02 2.54 19.86
CA LYS A 177 9.09 3.30 20.52
C LYS A 177 9.21 4.76 20.03
N ILE A 178 8.56 5.13 18.92
CA ILE A 178 8.45 6.52 18.47
C ILE A 178 7.09 7.04 18.87
N ARG A 179 7.08 8.01 19.80
CA ARG A 179 5.91 8.73 20.36
C ARG A 179 4.65 8.52 19.50
N GLU A 180 3.84 7.55 19.91
CA GLU A 180 2.53 7.31 19.33
C GLU A 180 1.74 8.61 19.48
N HIS A 181 1.17 9.11 18.37
CA HIS A 181 0.07 10.07 18.49
C HIS A 181 -1.06 9.31 19.20
N VAL A 182 -1.20 9.57 20.50
CA VAL A 182 -2.24 8.99 21.35
C VAL A 182 -3.60 9.41 20.78
N ALA A 183 -4.53 8.45 20.83
CA ALA A 183 -5.86 8.48 20.22
C ALA A 183 -6.70 9.74 20.52
N ASP A 184 -7.74 9.95 19.70
CA ASP A 184 -8.72 11.04 19.73
C ASP A 184 -9.55 11.19 21.04
N ASP A 185 -9.24 10.42 22.09
CA ASP A 185 -9.95 10.41 23.38
C ASP A 185 -9.06 10.95 24.51
N VAL A 186 -8.52 12.15 24.31
CA VAL A 186 -7.76 12.89 25.33
C VAL A 186 -8.66 13.92 25.98
N SER A 187 -8.61 14.01 27.30
CA SER A 187 -9.42 14.98 28.04
C SER A 187 -8.85 16.40 27.96
N ASP A 188 -9.71 17.41 28.12
CA ASP A 188 -9.29 18.81 28.22
C ASP A 188 -8.22 19.00 29.31
N GLN A 189 -8.35 18.29 30.44
CA GLN A 189 -7.44 18.42 31.57
C GLN A 189 -6.04 17.91 31.25
N GLU A 190 -5.93 16.76 30.57
CA GLU A 190 -4.64 16.20 30.15
C GLU A 190 -3.90 17.13 29.18
N LEU A 191 -4.62 17.75 28.25
CA LEU A 191 -4.04 18.74 27.33
C LEU A 191 -3.61 20.01 28.07
N ILE A 192 -4.37 20.47 29.07
CA ILE A 192 -4.00 21.61 29.91
C ILE A 192 -2.72 21.31 30.69
N ASP A 193 -2.64 20.14 31.31
CA ASP A 193 -1.49 19.74 32.15
C ASP A 193 -0.22 19.56 31.30
N GLU A 194 -0.33 18.94 30.12
CA GLU A 194 0.80 18.83 29.20
C GLU A 194 1.26 20.22 28.70
N TYR A 195 0.33 21.09 28.30
CA TYR A 195 0.67 22.44 27.85
C TYR A 195 1.33 23.27 28.96
N LYS A 196 0.87 23.15 30.21
CA LYS A 196 1.49 23.79 31.38
C LYS A 196 2.90 23.28 31.60
N LYS A 197 3.13 21.96 31.52
CA LYS A 197 4.46 21.35 31.64
C LYS A 197 5.42 21.84 30.56
N ILE A 198 5.00 21.81 29.30
CA ILE A 198 5.81 22.31 28.17
C ILE A 198 6.11 23.80 28.36
N SER A 199 5.12 24.60 28.76
CA SER A 199 5.34 26.03 29.02
C SER A 199 6.29 26.29 30.19
N ALA A 200 6.31 25.42 31.21
CA ALA A 200 7.27 25.50 32.31
C ALA A 200 8.71 25.22 31.84
N GLU A 201 8.91 24.28 30.91
CA GLU A 201 10.22 23.99 30.32
C GLU A 201 10.80 25.19 29.55
N PHE A 202 9.95 25.97 28.90
CA PHE A 202 10.35 27.19 28.17
C PHE A 202 10.34 28.47 29.03
N GLY A 203 9.88 28.40 30.28
CA GLY A 203 9.74 29.57 31.17
C GLY A 203 8.71 30.61 30.70
N GLN A 204 7.93 30.31 29.66
CA GLN A 204 6.94 31.18 29.06
C GLN A 204 5.82 30.35 28.38
N PRO A 205 4.63 30.92 28.13
CA PRO A 205 3.55 30.20 27.44
C PRO A 205 4.00 29.74 26.06
N ALA A 206 4.07 28.42 25.86
CA ALA A 206 4.63 27.82 24.66
C ALA A 206 3.95 28.34 23.38
N THR A 207 4.74 28.62 22.35
CA THR A 207 4.26 28.96 21.00
C THR A 207 3.76 27.70 20.28
N ILE A 208 3.06 27.89 19.15
CA ILE A 208 2.60 26.76 18.33
C ILE A 208 3.78 25.92 17.82
N GLU A 209 4.90 26.56 17.49
CA GLU A 209 6.08 25.85 16.99
C GLU A 209 6.81 25.07 18.08
N GLU A 210 6.94 25.63 19.28
CA GLU A 210 7.50 24.93 20.44
C GLU A 210 6.61 23.77 20.86
N LEU A 211 5.29 23.99 20.90
CA LEU A 211 4.32 22.94 21.20
C LEU A 211 4.48 21.78 20.21
N LYS A 212 4.48 22.04 18.90
CA LYS A 212 4.66 21.00 17.86
C LYS A 212 5.97 20.19 18.00
N LYS A 213 7.00 20.75 18.62
CA LYS A 213 8.28 20.05 18.85
C LYS A 213 8.26 19.21 20.11
N SER A 214 7.53 19.64 21.13
CA SER A 214 7.61 19.06 22.47
C SER A 214 6.43 18.15 22.85
N THR A 215 5.23 18.38 22.32
CA THR A 215 4.03 17.59 22.68
C THR A 215 4.03 16.18 22.09
N ALA A 216 3.35 15.26 22.78
CA ALA A 216 2.98 13.95 22.25
C ALA A 216 1.79 14.00 21.25
N TYR A 217 0.96 15.05 21.31
CA TYR A 217 -0.22 15.20 20.44
C TYR A 217 0.07 16.03 19.20
N THR A 218 -0.85 15.99 18.23
CA THR A 218 -0.81 16.98 17.14
C THR A 218 -1.40 18.29 17.63
N TYR A 219 -0.92 19.43 17.12
CA TYR A 219 -1.53 20.74 17.42
C TYR A 219 -3.02 20.79 17.05
N GLU A 220 -3.48 19.98 16.09
CA GLU A 220 -4.89 19.96 15.71
C GLU A 220 -5.79 19.44 16.83
N ILE A 221 -5.30 18.54 17.70
CA ILE A 221 -6.03 18.06 18.89
C ILE A 221 -6.29 19.24 19.84
N TYR A 222 -5.24 19.97 20.23
CA TYR A 222 -5.38 21.21 21.03
C TYR A 222 -6.33 22.22 20.39
N ARG A 223 -6.30 22.34 19.06
CA ARG A 223 -7.14 23.26 18.30
C ARG A 223 -8.62 22.83 18.27
N GLN A 224 -8.91 21.53 18.28
CA GLN A 224 -10.28 21.00 18.35
C GLN A 224 -10.92 21.26 19.72
N HIS A 225 -10.16 21.06 20.81
CA HIS A 225 -10.63 21.25 22.18
C HIS A 225 -10.76 22.73 22.55
N PHE A 226 -9.71 23.52 22.34
CA PHE A 226 -9.63 24.89 22.84
C PHE A 226 -9.84 25.97 21.77
N GLY A 227 -9.88 25.59 20.48
CA GLY A 227 -10.12 26.51 19.36
C GLY A 227 -8.89 27.28 18.90
N THR A 228 -8.33 28.16 19.73
CA THR A 228 -7.13 28.96 19.39
C THR A 228 -6.08 28.83 20.48
N ILE A 229 -4.80 29.02 20.13
CA ILE A 229 -3.72 29.01 21.12
C ILE A 229 -3.93 30.06 22.24
N GLY A 230 -4.60 31.18 21.92
CA GLY A 230 -4.98 32.17 22.94
C GLY A 230 -6.02 31.65 23.92
N GLN A 231 -6.99 30.86 23.46
CA GLN A 231 -7.98 30.22 24.33
C GLN A 231 -7.36 29.09 25.15
N LEU A 232 -6.46 28.28 24.58
CA LEU A 232 -5.68 27.30 25.34
C LEU A 232 -4.87 27.98 26.45
N ARG A 233 -4.16 29.07 26.12
CA ARG A 233 -3.42 29.85 27.12
C ARG A 233 -4.32 30.39 28.22
N LYS A 234 -5.54 30.82 27.89
CA LYS A 234 -6.53 31.28 28.86
C LYS A 234 -7.02 30.12 29.76
N ALA A 235 -7.29 28.95 29.19
CA ALA A 235 -7.64 27.74 29.93
C ALA A 235 -6.50 27.30 30.87
N CYS A 236 -5.25 27.55 30.48
CA CYS A 236 -4.06 27.31 31.29
C CYS A 236 -3.68 28.49 32.20
N GLU A 237 -4.57 29.48 32.38
CA GLU A 237 -4.39 30.65 33.27
C GLU A 237 -3.22 31.60 32.91
N PHE A 238 -2.69 31.52 31.69
CA PHE A 238 -1.66 32.43 31.22
C PHE A 238 -2.24 33.80 30.82
N LYS A 239 -1.48 34.88 31.08
CA LYS A 239 -1.84 36.24 30.65
C LYS A 239 -1.78 36.36 29.12
N VAL A 240 -2.93 36.50 28.47
CA VAL A 240 -3.02 36.69 27.01
C VAL A 240 -3.07 38.18 26.67
N LYS A 241 -2.11 38.67 25.88
CA LYS A 241 -2.17 40.02 25.30
C LYS A 241 -3.17 40.01 24.13
N THR A 242 -4.42 40.38 24.37
CA THR A 242 -5.42 40.52 23.29
C THR A 242 -5.35 41.92 22.69
N LYS A 243 -4.89 42.06 21.44
CA LYS A 243 -5.23 43.23 20.60
C LYS A 243 -6.73 43.14 20.27
N ARG A 244 -7.44 44.28 20.23
CA ARG A 244 -8.91 44.37 19.99
C ARG A 244 -9.32 43.40 18.87
N ALA A 245 -9.98 42.32 19.26
CA ALA A 245 -10.42 41.28 18.35
C ALA A 245 -11.75 41.70 17.71
N THR A 246 -11.94 41.32 16.45
CA THR A 246 -13.26 41.21 15.84
C THR A 246 -14.20 40.43 16.77
N PRO A 247 -15.50 40.77 16.83
CA PRO A 247 -16.45 40.10 17.73
C PRO A 247 -16.37 38.58 17.55
N VAL A 248 -16.11 37.86 18.64
CA VAL A 248 -15.97 36.41 18.62
C VAL A 248 -17.35 35.81 18.35
N ILE A 249 -17.49 35.13 17.19
CA ILE A 249 -18.70 34.36 16.88
C ILE A 249 -18.92 33.34 18.00
N THR A 250 -20.05 33.47 18.72
CA THR A 250 -20.41 32.60 19.84
C THR A 250 -21.13 31.33 19.35
N LYS A 251 -21.32 30.34 20.23
CA LYS A 251 -22.13 29.15 19.89
C LYS A 251 -23.59 29.56 19.63
N ASP A 252 -24.09 30.56 20.34
CA ASP A 252 -25.45 31.07 20.18
C ASP A 252 -25.65 31.82 18.86
N ASP A 253 -24.62 32.53 18.36
CA ASP A 253 -24.67 33.13 17.03
C ASP A 253 -24.79 32.04 15.94
N CYS A 254 -24.04 30.94 16.08
CA CYS A 254 -24.19 29.79 15.20
C CYS A 254 -25.58 29.15 15.30
N LYS A 255 -26.15 29.01 16.52
CA LYS A 255 -27.51 28.49 16.71
C LYS A 255 -28.55 29.39 16.02
N ARG A 256 -28.45 30.70 16.18
CA ARG A 256 -29.36 31.68 15.59
C ARG A 256 -29.35 31.62 14.06
N GLU A 257 -28.15 31.55 13.46
CA GLU A 257 -27.96 31.40 12.02
C GLU A 257 -28.59 30.09 11.51
N LEU A 258 -28.28 28.96 12.17
CA LEU A 258 -28.80 27.64 11.78
C LEU A 258 -30.32 27.55 11.95
N LEU A 259 -30.90 28.16 12.99
CA LEU A 259 -32.35 28.26 13.15
C LEU A 259 -32.99 29.10 12.05
N GLY A 260 -32.34 30.18 11.61
CA GLY A 260 -32.78 30.98 10.46
C GLY A 260 -32.82 30.16 9.17
N ILE A 261 -31.75 29.41 8.90
CA ILE A 261 -31.68 28.49 7.75
C ILE A 261 -32.77 27.42 7.83
N TYR A 262 -32.97 26.84 9.02
CA TYR A 262 -33.99 25.82 9.26
C TYR A 262 -35.41 26.34 9.04
N ARG A 263 -35.72 27.56 9.52
CA ARG A 263 -37.04 28.18 9.30
C ARG A 263 -37.36 28.40 7.82
N LYS A 264 -36.33 28.65 7.00
CA LYS A 264 -36.50 28.97 5.57
C LYS A 264 -36.47 27.75 4.66
N TYR A 265 -35.69 26.72 5.00
CA TYR A 265 -35.42 25.57 4.12
C TYR A 265 -35.67 24.20 4.77
N GLY A 266 -36.04 24.16 6.05
CA GLY A 266 -36.10 22.93 6.83
C GLY A 266 -34.71 22.39 7.18
N ARG A 267 -34.63 21.10 7.52
CA ARG A 267 -33.35 20.45 7.83
C ARG A 267 -32.56 20.25 6.54
N VAL A 268 -31.36 20.82 6.47
CA VAL A 268 -30.51 20.81 5.27
C VAL A 268 -29.19 20.08 5.50
N SER A 269 -28.60 19.59 4.41
CA SER A 269 -27.34 18.84 4.43
C SER A 269 -26.11 19.73 4.70
N TYR A 270 -24.96 19.11 4.99
CA TYR A 270 -23.69 19.81 5.19
C TYR A 270 -23.36 20.79 4.04
N SER A 271 -23.51 20.36 2.77
CA SER A 271 -23.16 21.23 1.63
C SER A 271 -24.12 22.41 1.51
N GLN A 272 -25.40 22.20 1.84
CA GLN A 272 -26.42 23.24 1.80
C GLN A 272 -26.22 24.27 2.92
N VAL A 273 -25.81 23.86 4.13
CA VAL A 273 -25.43 24.82 5.18
C VAL A 273 -24.20 25.61 4.75
N LYS A 274 -23.21 24.94 4.15
CA LYS A 274 -21.99 25.61 3.66
C LYS A 274 -22.26 26.70 2.63
N GLU A 275 -23.25 26.49 1.76
CA GLU A 275 -23.64 27.45 0.72
C GLU A 275 -24.47 28.62 1.29
N LYS A 276 -25.30 28.35 2.30
CA LYS A 276 -26.36 29.29 2.74
C LYS A 276 -26.03 30.05 4.02
N SER A 277 -25.07 29.58 4.80
CA SER A 277 -24.68 30.19 6.07
C SER A 277 -23.70 31.34 5.85
N ALA A 278 -23.96 32.48 6.49
CA ALA A 278 -22.99 33.57 6.60
C ALA A 278 -21.79 33.19 7.48
N ILE A 279 -21.99 32.24 8.40
CA ILE A 279 -20.93 31.69 9.25
C ILE A 279 -20.28 30.50 8.56
N SER A 280 -18.95 30.51 8.44
CA SER A 280 -18.22 29.38 7.85
C SER A 280 -18.50 28.05 8.58
N MET A 281 -18.64 26.97 7.82
CA MET A 281 -18.85 25.62 8.39
C MET A 281 -17.77 25.21 9.37
N SER A 282 -16.51 25.57 9.12
CA SER A 282 -15.41 25.29 10.05
C SER A 282 -15.60 25.97 11.40
N THR A 283 -16.22 27.15 11.42
CA THR A 283 -16.54 27.85 12.68
C THR A 283 -17.72 27.18 13.39
N ILE A 284 -18.74 26.76 12.66
CA ILE A 284 -19.89 26.03 13.20
C ILE A 284 -19.43 24.70 13.84
N ILE A 285 -18.73 23.84 13.09
CA ILE A 285 -18.20 22.55 13.58
C ILE A 285 -17.36 22.75 14.85
N ARG A 286 -16.49 23.77 14.86
CA ARG A 286 -15.66 24.09 16.03
C ARG A 286 -16.47 24.51 17.25
N LYS A 287 -17.60 25.20 17.07
CA LYS A 287 -18.46 25.66 18.19
C LYS A 287 -19.36 24.55 18.73
N PHE A 288 -19.68 23.55 17.91
CA PHE A 288 -20.48 22.39 18.30
C PHE A 288 -19.64 21.16 18.68
N HIS A 289 -18.31 21.22 18.53
CA HIS A 289 -17.39 20.13 18.84
C HIS A 289 -17.74 18.80 18.12
N THR A 290 -18.33 18.88 16.93
CA THR A 290 -18.66 17.71 16.11
C THR A 290 -18.59 18.03 14.62
N THR A 291 -18.10 17.08 13.84
CA THR A 291 -18.06 17.14 12.37
C THR A 291 -19.36 16.63 11.74
N LYS A 292 -20.23 15.99 12.53
CA LYS A 292 -21.48 15.39 12.04
C LYS A 292 -22.60 16.42 12.06
N ILE A 293 -23.01 16.87 10.88
CA ILE A 293 -24.09 17.86 10.72
C ILE A 293 -25.40 17.42 11.38
N ASN A 294 -25.65 16.11 11.46
CA ASN A 294 -26.85 15.59 12.13
C ASN A 294 -26.84 15.84 13.63
N GLU A 295 -25.70 15.66 14.31
CA GLU A 295 -25.57 15.95 15.75
C GLU A 295 -25.73 17.44 16.04
N ILE A 296 -25.21 18.29 15.16
CA ILE A 296 -25.41 19.76 15.23
C ILE A 296 -26.90 20.10 15.16
N TRP A 297 -27.62 19.53 14.19
CA TRP A 297 -29.07 19.76 14.07
C TRP A 297 -29.86 19.24 15.27
N GLU A 298 -29.51 18.08 15.82
CA GLU A 298 -30.13 17.58 17.05
C GLU A 298 -29.94 18.57 18.20
N GLU A 299 -28.74 19.12 18.38
CA GLU A 299 -28.48 20.10 19.43
C GLU A 299 -29.25 21.41 19.22
N VAL A 300 -29.25 21.93 17.99
CA VAL A 300 -29.96 23.18 17.64
C VAL A 300 -31.48 23.05 17.81
N LEU A 301 -32.05 21.88 17.49
CA LEU A 301 -33.49 21.66 17.55
C LEU A 301 -33.98 21.21 18.93
N LYS A 302 -33.12 20.63 19.78
CA LYS A 302 -33.46 20.29 21.18
C LYS A 302 -33.82 21.52 22.01
N ASP A 303 -33.16 22.65 21.77
CA ASP A 303 -33.42 23.89 22.51
C ASP A 303 -34.76 24.56 22.12
N LYS A 304 -35.31 24.23 20.96
CA LYS A 304 -36.64 24.72 20.52
C LYS A 304 -37.80 24.16 21.37
N ASN A 305 -37.62 22.99 21.98
CA ASN A 305 -38.67 22.34 22.80
C ASN A 305 -38.68 22.81 24.26
N LYS A 306 -37.91 23.87 24.60
CA LYS A 306 -37.84 24.47 25.94
C LYS A 306 -38.38 25.91 26.01
N GLU A 307 -38.74 26.51 24.88
CA GLU A 307 -39.47 27.78 24.76
C GLU A 307 -40.94 27.51 24.39
#